data_AF-W5TQ21-F1
#
_entry.id   AF-W5TQ21-F1
#
_cell.length_a   1.000
_cell.length_b   1.000
_cell.length_c   1.000
_cell.angle_alpha   90.00
_cell.angle_beta   90.00
_cell.angle_gamma   90.00
#
_symmetry.space_group_name_H-M   'P 1'
#
loop_
_entity.id
_entity.type
_entity.pdbx_description
1 polymer ?
#
loop_
_entity_poly.entity_id
_entity_poly.type
_entity_poly.pdbx_seq_one_letter_code
_entity_poly.pdbx_strand_id
1 'polypeptide(L)'
;MMRSEDRKGRVRGVRSGVVATIAALTVFGGAVTAAADDTPALSVALTTIPGGEQAGATPAPTLLVYSDGHAVYSADAADPKRPKDAEPKQREGKVSLDVVHSVAADAKKLGDADLGMPKDGNGGSTLLDFLGDTPDQDVHLVVYSPGGSDGLTDAQKDGRKRFTDLSKKLTDAFKADK
;
A
#
# COMPACT_ATOMS: atom_id res chain seq x y z
N MET A 1 -28.40 63.36 -52.85
CA MET A 1 -28.65 64.33 -51.75
C MET A 1 -28.71 63.50 -50.47
N MET A 2 -27.88 63.62 -49.44
CA MET A 2 -26.94 64.65 -49.00
C MET A 2 -25.97 63.99 -47.98
N ARG A 3 -24.68 64.40 -48.00
CA ARG A 3 -23.63 64.56 -46.95
C ARG A 3 -23.97 64.22 -45.48
N SER A 4 -23.07 63.93 -44.54
CA SER A 4 -21.59 63.98 -44.34
C SER A 4 -21.32 63.24 -43.01
N GLU A 5 -20.33 62.35 -42.91
CA GLU A 5 -19.02 62.51 -42.23
C GLU A 5 -18.95 62.32 -40.70
N ASP A 6 -17.95 61.48 -40.35
CA ASP A 6 -17.04 61.56 -39.20
C ASP A 6 -17.50 61.24 -37.76
N ARG A 7 -16.97 60.12 -37.22
CA ARG A 7 -15.77 60.18 -36.34
C ARG A 7 -15.24 58.81 -35.90
N LYS A 8 -13.96 58.60 -36.26
CA LYS A 8 -12.81 58.20 -35.41
C LYS A 8 -12.90 57.02 -34.43
N GLY A 9 -12.03 56.04 -34.70
CA GLY A 9 -11.32 55.17 -33.74
C GLY A 9 -10.89 53.87 -34.42
N ARG A 10 -9.85 53.82 -35.27
CA ARG A 10 -8.41 53.62 -34.95
C ARG A 10 -8.25 52.46 -33.94
N VAL A 11 -7.55 51.34 -34.19
CA VAL A 11 -6.19 51.13 -34.76
C VAL A 11 -6.17 49.68 -35.33
N ARG A 12 -5.89 49.45 -36.63
CA ARG A 12 -4.64 48.86 -37.22
C ARG A 12 -3.99 47.73 -36.39
N GLY A 13 -3.58 46.57 -36.92
CA GLY A 13 -3.45 46.10 -38.29
C GLY A 13 -2.26 45.13 -38.41
N VAL A 14 -2.17 44.46 -39.58
CA VAL A 14 -0.94 44.03 -40.30
C VAL A 14 -0.16 42.85 -39.67
N ARG A 15 -0.25 41.63 -40.22
CA ARG A 15 0.50 41.03 -41.36
C ARG A 15 2.02 40.85 -41.16
N SER A 16 2.42 39.60 -41.40
CA SER A 16 3.72 39.14 -41.95
C SER A 16 4.94 39.08 -41.04
N GLY A 17 5.62 37.93 -41.08
CA GLY A 17 7.03 37.82 -40.71
C GLY A 17 7.47 36.40 -40.34
N VAL A 18 7.73 35.55 -41.34
CA VAL A 18 8.63 34.40 -41.16
C VAL A 18 10.04 34.95 -40.95
N VAL A 19 10.67 34.63 -39.82
CA VAL A 19 12.11 34.76 -39.64
C VAL A 19 12.60 33.44 -39.06
N ALA A 20 13.32 32.69 -39.89
CA ALA A 20 14.16 31.59 -39.47
C ALA A 20 15.41 32.17 -38.80
N THR A 21 15.70 31.73 -37.58
CA THR A 21 17.01 31.96 -36.95
C THR A 21 17.55 30.61 -36.48
N ILE A 22 18.53 30.11 -37.24
CA ILE A 22 19.42 29.05 -36.80
C ILE A 22 20.36 29.68 -35.75
N ALA A 23 20.36 29.13 -34.55
CA ALA A 23 21.43 29.36 -33.57
C ALA A 23 21.81 28.01 -32.96
N ALA A 24 22.85 27.40 -33.52
CA ALA A 24 23.61 26.36 -32.85
C ALA A 24 24.44 27.01 -31.74
N LEU A 25 24.15 26.66 -30.49
CA LEU A 25 25.08 26.85 -29.37
C LEU A 25 25.29 25.49 -28.70
N THR A 26 26.46 24.91 -28.97
CA THR A 26 27.06 23.84 -28.17
C THR A 26 27.39 24.39 -26.79
N VAL A 27 26.65 23.96 -25.77
CA VAL A 27 27.02 24.09 -24.36
C VAL A 27 26.85 22.72 -23.72
N PHE A 28 27.95 22.26 -23.11
CA PHE A 28 28.17 21.03 -22.35
C PHE A 28 26.90 20.31 -21.87
N GLY A 29 26.72 19.08 -22.36
CA GLY A 29 25.76 18.11 -21.86
C GLY A 29 26.11 17.65 -20.45
N GLY A 30 25.76 18.46 -19.46
CA GLY A 30 25.45 17.98 -18.12
C GLY A 30 23.95 17.77 -18.06
N ALA A 31 23.48 16.61 -18.53
CA ALA A 31 22.15 16.15 -18.18
C ALA A 31 22.15 15.93 -16.67
N VAL A 32 21.67 16.92 -15.91
CA VAL A 32 21.25 16.70 -14.54
C VAL A 32 20.03 15.81 -14.66
N THR A 33 20.25 14.49 -14.66
CA THR A 33 19.21 13.53 -14.28
C THR A 33 18.76 13.96 -12.90
N ALA A 34 17.58 14.60 -12.83
CA ALA A 34 16.85 14.69 -11.58
C ALA A 34 16.67 13.25 -11.11
N ALA A 35 17.41 12.86 -10.06
CA ALA A 35 17.12 11.63 -9.35
C ALA A 35 15.69 11.78 -8.84
N ALA A 36 14.77 10.94 -9.30
CA ALA A 36 13.52 10.77 -8.60
C ALA A 36 13.89 10.36 -7.17
N ASP A 37 13.38 11.07 -6.17
CA ASP A 37 13.44 10.59 -4.79
C ASP A 37 12.65 9.28 -4.76
N ASP A 38 13.35 8.14 -4.82
CA ASP A 38 12.79 6.80 -4.64
C ASP A 38 12.34 6.70 -3.18
N THR A 39 11.11 7.15 -2.92
CA THR A 39 10.45 6.93 -1.64
C THR A 39 10.14 5.44 -1.55
N PRO A 40 10.59 4.72 -0.50
CA PRO A 40 10.32 3.30 -0.37
C PRO A 40 8.82 3.00 -0.50
N ALA A 41 8.45 2.19 -1.49
CA ALA A 41 7.09 1.73 -1.68
C ALA A 41 6.69 0.70 -0.60
N LEU A 42 5.41 0.68 -0.21
CA LEU A 42 4.87 -0.32 0.70
C LEU A 42 4.92 -1.71 0.04
N SER A 43 5.50 -2.70 0.73
CA SER A 43 5.67 -4.06 0.22
C SER A 43 4.80 -5.09 0.93
N VAL A 44 4.55 -4.91 2.22
CA VAL A 44 3.67 -5.81 3.01
C VAL A 44 2.78 -4.99 3.91
N ALA A 45 1.50 -5.34 3.97
CA ALA A 45 0.60 -4.90 5.03
C ALA A 45 -0.03 -6.11 5.72
N LEU A 46 0.12 -6.20 7.05
CA LEU A 46 -0.62 -7.12 7.90
C LEU A 46 -1.63 -6.31 8.70
N THR A 47 -2.93 -6.51 8.43
CA THR A 47 -4.02 -5.77 9.07
C THR A 47 -4.87 -6.71 9.90
N THR A 48 -5.17 -6.34 11.15
CA THR A 48 -6.11 -7.08 11.99
C THR A 48 -7.28 -6.18 12.33
N ILE A 49 -8.49 -6.68 12.08
CA ILE A 49 -9.75 -6.03 12.43
C ILE A 49 -10.37 -6.82 13.59
N PRO A 50 -10.19 -6.37 14.84
CA PRO A 50 -10.71 -7.09 16.00
C PRO A 50 -12.24 -7.03 16.07
N GLY A 51 -12.90 -8.13 16.41
CA GLY A 51 -14.33 -8.17 16.76
C GLY A 51 -15.34 -7.95 15.62
N GLY A 52 -14.88 -7.99 14.36
CA GLY A 52 -15.74 -7.85 13.18
C GLY A 52 -16.16 -6.41 12.89
N GLU A 53 -16.89 -6.19 11.81
CA GLU A 53 -17.37 -4.85 11.39
C GLU A 53 -18.18 -4.13 12.49
N GLN A 54 -18.78 -4.89 13.40
CA GLN A 54 -19.61 -4.38 14.50
C GLN A 54 -18.82 -3.87 15.71
N ALA A 55 -17.52 -4.15 15.82
CA ALA A 55 -16.71 -3.71 16.94
C ALA A 55 -16.52 -2.18 16.97
N GLY A 56 -16.64 -1.53 15.80
CA GLY A 56 -16.52 -0.07 15.66
C GLY A 56 -15.14 0.49 15.98
N ALA A 57 -14.11 -0.35 16.13
CA ALA A 57 -12.73 0.08 16.16
C ALA A 57 -12.26 0.31 14.72
N THR A 58 -11.64 1.45 14.45
CA THR A 58 -11.06 1.74 13.13
C THR A 58 -10.00 0.69 12.79
N PRO A 59 -10.10 -0.02 11.66
CA PRO A 59 -9.06 -0.92 11.18
C PRO A 59 -7.72 -0.20 11.10
N ALA A 60 -6.66 -0.84 11.60
CA ALA A 60 -5.32 -0.32 11.49
C ALA A 60 -4.32 -1.45 11.23
N PRO A 61 -3.26 -1.20 10.44
CA PRO A 61 -2.25 -2.21 10.19
C PRO A 61 -1.50 -2.54 11.48
N THR A 62 -1.31 -3.83 11.72
CA THR A 62 -0.46 -4.34 12.80
C THR A 62 1.01 -4.28 12.40
N LEU A 63 1.32 -4.52 11.12
CA LEU A 63 2.68 -4.39 10.57
C LEU A 63 2.61 -3.82 9.15
N LEU A 64 3.47 -2.84 8.87
CA LEU A 64 3.77 -2.36 7.52
C LEU A 64 5.25 -2.62 7.26
N VAL A 65 5.60 -3.13 6.07
CA VAL A 65 6.99 -3.29 5.62
C VAL A 65 7.14 -2.66 4.25
N TYR A 66 8.16 -1.83 4.08
CA TYR A 66 8.48 -1.13 2.85
C TYR A 66 9.58 -1.86 2.06
N SER A 67 9.75 -1.48 0.81
CA SER A 67 10.64 -2.11 -0.19
C SER A 67 12.12 -2.06 0.17
N ASP A 68 12.53 -1.15 1.06
CA ASP A 68 13.88 -1.05 1.61
C ASP A 68 14.06 -1.84 2.94
N GLY A 69 13.02 -2.55 3.38
CA GLY A 69 12.98 -3.29 4.63
C GLY A 69 12.70 -2.43 5.86
N HIS A 70 12.47 -1.12 5.72
CA HIS A 70 11.86 -0.31 6.78
C HIS A 70 10.51 -0.89 7.19
N ALA A 71 10.16 -0.82 8.47
CA ALA A 71 8.91 -1.38 8.96
C ALA A 71 8.33 -0.57 10.13
N VAL A 72 7.01 -0.46 10.14
CA VAL A 72 6.23 0.15 11.24
C VAL A 72 5.42 -0.97 11.90
N TYR A 73 5.60 -1.17 13.21
CA TYR A 73 4.87 -2.19 13.97
C TYR A 73 3.97 -1.58 15.05
N SER A 74 2.71 -1.99 15.05
CA SER A 74 1.62 -1.47 15.87
C SER A 74 0.91 -2.61 16.60
N ALA A 75 1.50 -3.09 17.70
CA ALA A 75 1.02 -4.30 18.38
C ALA A 75 -0.41 -4.15 18.95
N ASP A 76 -0.80 -2.94 19.36
CA ASP A 76 -2.12 -2.63 19.90
C ASP A 76 -3.17 -2.38 18.83
N ALA A 77 -2.81 -2.34 17.54
CA ALA A 77 -3.77 -2.25 16.43
C ALA A 77 -4.76 -3.43 16.43
N ALA A 78 -4.28 -4.61 16.83
CA ALA A 78 -5.05 -5.85 16.91
C ALA A 78 -5.79 -6.04 18.25
N ASP A 79 -5.61 -5.14 19.24
CA ASP A 79 -6.23 -5.29 20.55
C ASP A 79 -7.74 -4.93 20.48
N PRO A 80 -8.67 -5.89 20.74
CA PRO A 80 -10.10 -5.61 20.77
C PRO A 80 -10.52 -4.60 21.84
N LYS A 81 -9.64 -4.28 22.80
CA LYS A 81 -9.88 -3.31 23.87
C LYS A 81 -9.29 -1.93 23.56
N ARG A 82 -8.63 -1.73 22.40
CA ARG A 82 -8.15 -0.41 22.00
C ARG A 82 -9.33 0.57 21.89
N PRO A 83 -9.25 1.77 22.48
CA PRO A 83 -10.31 2.78 22.31
C PRO A 83 -10.53 3.09 20.83
N LYS A 84 -11.80 3.25 20.43
CA LYS A 84 -12.18 3.43 19.01
C LYS A 84 -11.47 4.59 18.33
N ASP A 85 -11.27 5.68 19.08
CA ASP A 85 -10.67 6.93 18.59
C ASP A 85 -9.17 7.05 18.88
N ALA A 86 -8.55 6.04 19.51
CA ALA A 86 -7.11 6.06 19.80
C ALA A 86 -6.32 5.50 18.62
N GLU A 87 -5.36 6.29 18.12
CA GLU A 87 -4.37 5.78 17.16
C GLU A 87 -3.52 4.67 17.81
N PRO A 88 -3.15 3.62 17.04
CA PRO A 88 -2.28 2.58 17.55
C PRO A 88 -0.86 3.11 17.80
N LYS A 89 -0.17 2.52 18.77
CA LYS A 89 1.20 2.87 19.11
C LYS A 89 2.17 2.26 18.12
N GLN A 90 2.63 3.09 17.20
CA GLN A 90 3.62 2.73 16.19
C GLN A 90 5.03 2.65 16.77
N ARG A 91 5.80 1.68 16.27
CA ARG A 91 7.23 1.54 16.52
C ARG A 91 7.94 1.32 15.20
N GLU A 92 8.93 2.17 14.94
CA GLU A 92 9.80 2.03 13.78
C GLU A 92 10.82 0.91 13.97
N GLY A 93 11.25 0.35 12.84
CA GLY A 93 12.18 -0.76 12.82
C GLY A 93 12.41 -1.30 11.43
N LYS A 94 12.82 -2.56 11.38
CA LYS A 94 13.13 -3.26 10.13
C LYS A 94 12.63 -4.70 10.13
N VAL A 95 12.33 -5.18 8.94
CA VAL A 95 12.16 -6.60 8.61
C VAL A 95 13.11 -6.93 7.48
N SER A 96 13.84 -8.04 7.58
CA SER A 96 14.73 -8.47 6.49
C SER A 96 13.94 -8.77 5.21
N LEU A 97 14.40 -8.25 4.07
CA LEU A 97 13.79 -8.53 2.76
C LEU A 97 13.84 -10.01 2.41
N ASP A 98 14.84 -10.76 2.89
CA ASP A 98 14.87 -12.22 2.72
C ASP A 98 13.67 -12.90 3.40
N VAL A 99 13.25 -12.37 4.55
CA VAL A 99 12.05 -12.86 5.23
C VAL A 99 10.81 -12.48 4.43
N VAL A 100 10.73 -11.24 3.94
CA VAL A 100 9.61 -10.77 3.10
C VAL A 100 9.44 -11.65 1.86
N HIS A 101 10.49 -11.84 1.08
CA HIS A 101 10.45 -12.68 -0.13
C HIS A 101 10.12 -14.14 0.19
N SER A 102 10.68 -14.68 1.28
CA SER A 102 10.38 -16.05 1.71
C SER A 102 8.91 -16.21 2.09
N VAL A 103 8.33 -15.25 2.82
CA VAL A 103 6.91 -15.30 3.19
C VAL A 103 6.03 -15.07 1.98
N ALA A 104 6.38 -14.14 1.07
CA ALA A 104 5.65 -13.92 -0.17
C ALA A 104 5.57 -15.19 -1.03
N ALA A 105 6.69 -15.91 -1.19
CA ALA A 105 6.72 -17.17 -1.94
C ALA A 105 5.82 -18.26 -1.33
N ASP A 106 5.73 -18.33 0.00
CA ASP A 106 4.83 -19.27 0.69
C ASP A 106 3.37 -18.81 0.66
N ALA A 107 3.13 -17.49 0.73
CA ALA A 107 1.81 -16.88 0.62
C ALA A 107 1.20 -17.12 -0.77
N LYS A 108 2.00 -17.04 -1.84
CA LYS A 108 1.58 -17.40 -3.22
C LYS A 108 1.02 -18.81 -3.31
N LYS A 109 1.64 -19.78 -2.63
CA LYS A 109 1.17 -21.17 -2.58
C LYS A 109 -0.16 -21.32 -1.84
N LEU A 110 -0.50 -20.35 -0.99
CA LEU A 110 -1.76 -20.30 -0.25
C LEU A 110 -2.83 -19.49 -0.97
N GLY A 111 -2.48 -18.67 -1.97
CA GLY A 111 -3.40 -17.78 -2.68
C GLY A 111 -4.60 -18.48 -3.32
N ASP A 112 -4.42 -19.73 -3.76
CA ASP A 112 -5.49 -20.53 -4.37
C ASP A 112 -6.29 -21.37 -3.34
N ALA A 113 -5.90 -21.35 -2.07
CA ALA A 113 -6.55 -22.16 -1.05
C ALA A 113 -7.83 -21.49 -0.54
N ASP A 114 -8.92 -22.25 -0.44
CA ASP A 114 -10.08 -21.84 0.34
C ASP A 114 -9.72 -21.87 1.84
N LEU A 115 -9.65 -20.68 2.45
CA LEU A 115 -9.40 -20.52 3.88
C LEU A 115 -10.68 -20.63 4.72
N GLY A 116 -11.84 -20.72 4.08
CA GLY A 116 -13.15 -20.94 4.71
C GLY A 116 -13.65 -19.79 5.58
N MET A 117 -14.92 -19.87 5.93
CA MET A 117 -15.57 -18.99 6.90
C MET A 117 -16.15 -19.84 8.04
N PRO A 118 -15.66 -19.69 9.28
CA PRO A 118 -16.25 -20.35 10.43
C PRO A 118 -17.72 -19.94 10.65
N LYS A 119 -18.51 -20.81 11.28
CA LYS A 119 -19.93 -20.52 11.58
C LYS A 119 -20.12 -19.39 12.60
N ASP A 120 -19.11 -19.13 13.43
CA ASP A 120 -19.13 -18.14 14.51
C ASP A 120 -18.77 -16.71 14.04
N GLY A 121 -18.90 -16.43 12.74
CA GLY A 121 -18.44 -15.31 11.87
C GLY A 121 -18.27 -13.86 12.37
N ASN A 122 -18.36 -13.58 13.66
CA ASN A 122 -18.19 -12.26 14.28
C ASN A 122 -16.80 -12.07 14.94
N GLY A 123 -15.83 -12.94 14.67
CA GLY A 123 -14.51 -12.91 15.34
C GLY A 123 -13.53 -11.86 14.80
N GLY A 124 -13.91 -11.08 13.78
CA GLY A 124 -13.00 -10.18 13.09
C GLY A 124 -12.34 -10.79 11.85
N SER A 125 -11.31 -10.11 11.35
CA SER A 125 -10.53 -10.59 10.23
C SER A 125 -9.05 -10.24 10.38
N THR A 126 -8.20 -11.05 9.76
CA THR A 126 -6.79 -10.73 9.55
C THR A 126 -6.51 -10.80 8.06
N LEU A 127 -5.87 -9.76 7.53
CA LEU A 127 -5.53 -9.59 6.13
C LEU A 127 -4.01 -9.53 6.01
N LEU A 128 -3.46 -10.24 5.03
CA LEU A 128 -2.05 -10.19 4.67
C LEU A 128 -1.94 -9.86 3.19
N ASP A 129 -1.44 -8.67 2.92
CA ASP A 129 -1.28 -8.08 1.60
C ASP A 129 0.20 -8.01 1.22
N PHE A 130 0.55 -8.52 0.05
CA PHE A 130 1.84 -8.29 -0.60
C PHE A 130 1.65 -7.31 -1.77
N LEU A 131 2.32 -6.16 -1.67
CA LEU A 131 2.11 -4.98 -2.50
C LEU A 131 3.40 -4.51 -3.22
N GLY A 132 4.51 -5.25 -3.07
CA GLY A 132 5.83 -4.93 -3.64
C GLY A 132 5.87 -4.97 -5.16
N ASP A 133 7.02 -5.01 -5.82
CA ASP A 133 7.05 -5.13 -7.29
C ASP A 133 6.77 -6.56 -7.77
N THR A 134 6.35 -6.71 -9.04
CA THR A 134 6.20 -8.04 -9.67
C THR A 134 7.51 -8.84 -9.56
N PRO A 135 7.48 -10.14 -9.22
CA PRO A 135 6.30 -11.01 -9.16
C PRO A 135 5.59 -11.02 -7.80
N ASP A 136 5.97 -10.20 -6.84
CA ASP A 136 5.45 -10.25 -5.47
C ASP A 136 4.12 -9.53 -5.26
N GLN A 137 3.60 -8.87 -6.31
CA GLN A 137 2.21 -8.39 -6.38
C GLN A 137 1.20 -9.54 -6.47
N ASP A 138 -0.04 -9.24 -6.13
CA ASP A 138 -1.24 -10.09 -6.27
C ASP A 138 -1.50 -11.16 -5.20
N VAL A 139 -0.83 -11.09 -4.04
CA VAL A 139 -1.19 -11.95 -2.91
C VAL A 139 -1.99 -11.17 -1.87
N HIS A 140 -3.30 -11.39 -1.89
CA HIS A 140 -4.24 -10.93 -0.88
C HIS A 140 -4.82 -12.13 -0.15
N LEU A 141 -4.44 -12.33 1.10
CA LEU A 141 -4.93 -13.42 1.93
C LEU A 141 -5.80 -12.86 3.04
N VAL A 142 -6.98 -13.46 3.25
CA VAL A 142 -7.92 -13.05 4.31
C VAL A 142 -8.36 -14.26 5.11
N VAL A 143 -8.27 -14.16 6.43
CA VAL A 143 -8.88 -15.10 7.36
C VAL A 143 -9.97 -14.40 8.16
N TYR A 144 -11.21 -14.86 8.02
CA TYR A 144 -12.33 -14.45 8.84
C TYR A 144 -12.39 -15.26 10.14
N SER A 145 -12.75 -14.61 11.25
CA SER A 145 -12.81 -15.19 12.59
C SER A 145 -11.57 -16.04 12.92
N PRO A 146 -10.33 -15.48 12.95
CA PRO A 146 -9.09 -16.25 13.02
C PRO A 146 -8.98 -17.24 14.20
N GLY A 147 -9.75 -17.06 15.28
CA GLY A 147 -9.85 -18.03 16.39
C GLY A 147 -10.96 -19.10 16.23
N GLY A 148 -11.92 -18.91 15.34
CA GLY A 148 -13.03 -19.84 15.09
C GLY A 148 -12.63 -20.99 14.17
N SER A 149 -13.15 -22.19 14.39
CA SER A 149 -12.89 -23.37 13.54
C SER A 149 -14.11 -24.26 13.30
N ASP A 150 -15.25 -23.94 13.92
CA ASP A 150 -16.48 -24.69 13.73
C ASP A 150 -16.98 -24.57 12.28
N GLY A 151 -17.33 -25.71 11.70
CA GLY A 151 -17.76 -25.84 10.31
C GLY A 151 -16.62 -25.89 9.28
N LEU A 152 -15.35 -25.77 9.69
CA LEU A 152 -14.23 -25.86 8.75
C LEU A 152 -13.83 -27.32 8.48
N THR A 153 -13.47 -27.58 7.23
CA THR A 153 -12.76 -28.80 6.81
C THR A 153 -11.33 -28.81 7.33
N ASP A 154 -10.69 -29.98 7.34
CA ASP A 154 -9.30 -30.08 7.80
C ASP A 154 -8.33 -29.34 6.87
N ALA A 155 -8.58 -29.34 5.56
CA ALA A 155 -7.80 -28.55 4.60
C ALA A 155 -7.88 -27.04 4.88
N GLN A 156 -9.07 -26.51 5.21
CA GLN A 156 -9.24 -25.11 5.59
C GLN A 156 -8.51 -24.80 6.91
N LYS A 157 -8.58 -25.69 7.92
CA LYS A 157 -7.84 -25.52 9.17
C LYS A 157 -6.33 -25.48 8.94
N ASP A 158 -5.81 -26.38 8.10
CA ASP A 158 -4.39 -26.40 7.73
C ASP A 158 -3.97 -25.14 6.98
N GLY A 159 -4.80 -24.68 6.02
CA GLY A 159 -4.57 -23.42 5.30
C GLY A 159 -4.51 -22.22 6.24
N ARG A 160 -5.45 -22.12 7.17
CA ARG A 160 -5.48 -21.05 8.19
C ARG A 160 -4.31 -21.13 9.14
N LYS A 161 -3.87 -22.32 9.52
CA LYS A 161 -2.64 -22.49 10.30
C LYS A 161 -1.43 -21.95 9.55
N ARG A 162 -1.30 -22.25 8.24
CA ARG A 162 -0.22 -21.70 7.41
C ARG A 162 -0.28 -20.18 7.35
N PHE A 163 -1.48 -19.59 7.16
CA PHE A 163 -1.67 -18.14 7.22
C PHE A 163 -1.18 -17.54 8.56
N THR A 164 -1.55 -18.16 9.68
CA THR A 164 -1.08 -17.73 11.01
C THR A 164 0.43 -17.82 11.13
N ASP A 165 1.04 -18.90 10.66
CA ASP A 165 2.49 -19.10 10.71
C ASP A 165 3.24 -18.05 9.85
N LEU A 166 2.70 -17.70 8.67
CA LEU A 166 3.24 -16.63 7.81
C LEU A 166 3.18 -15.26 8.49
N SER A 167 2.02 -14.92 9.06
CA SER A 167 1.82 -13.66 9.78
C SER A 167 2.78 -13.55 10.97
N LYS A 168 2.91 -14.64 11.74
CA LYS A 168 3.83 -14.72 12.89
C LYS A 168 5.29 -14.57 12.46
N LYS A 169 5.70 -15.21 11.36
CA LYS A 169 7.07 -15.12 10.84
C LYS A 169 7.46 -13.68 10.51
N LEU A 170 6.55 -12.89 9.93
CA LEU A 170 6.77 -11.46 9.68
C LEU A 170 6.88 -10.66 10.98
N THR A 171 5.95 -10.83 11.92
CA THR A 171 5.95 -10.07 13.18
C THR A 171 7.12 -10.44 14.09
N ASP A 172 7.56 -11.70 14.10
CA ASP A 172 8.72 -12.15 14.88
C ASP A 172 10.06 -11.67 14.27
N ALA A 173 10.08 -11.46 12.95
CA ALA A 173 11.23 -10.93 12.23
C ALA A 173 11.43 -9.43 12.42
N PHE A 174 10.39 -8.69 12.81
CA PHE A 174 10.48 -7.27 13.13
C PHE A 174 11.53 -7.02 14.22
N LYS A 175 12.40 -6.06 13.95
CA LYS A 175 13.39 -5.54 14.90
C LYS A 175 13.17 -4.04 15.05
N ALA A 176 12.75 -3.63 16.24
CA ALA A 176 12.60 -2.22 16.57
C ALA A 176 13.94 -1.50 16.46
N ASP A 177 13.89 -0.24 16.01
CA ASP A 177 15.04 0.65 16.09
C ASP A 177 15.44 0.90 17.56
N LYS A 178 16.73 1.16 17.78
CA LYS A 178 17.29 1.37 19.12
C LYS A 178 17.10 2.78 19.64
#